data_AF-A0A1I3GH76-F1
#
_entry.id   AF-A0A1I3GH76-F1
#
_cell.length_a   1.000
_cell.length_b   1.000
_cell.length_c   1.000
_cell.angle_alpha   90.00
_cell.angle_beta   90.00
_cell.angle_gamma   90.00
#
_symmetry.space_group_name_H-M   'P 1'
#
loop_
_entity.id
_entity.type
_entity.pdbx_description
1 polymer ?
#
loop_
_entity_poly.entity_id
_entity_poly.type
_entity_poly.pdbx_seq_one_letter_code
_entity_poly.pdbx_strand_id
1 'polypeptide(L)'
;MDWTKAKSILIAAFLITNIFLLSVLYGGNQPEESAGISDQYATQTIEFLQEQQIELRTALPMSAPSLNSVTVEYRFFPLQETAYQFLGEDALRVDLHTYENHKGRVTVLEEKILIYENKEKGPMLTNFDEEKLMKMGETFLQTHHLDPQGLRLEQIYFGMEPEYQDEPLHKLVYQQTYQNRFIGESFVHIYIGQRGIVAVEALLLENMRSIGEGTSHTMISAPEALLRTVHQIQQHHSADTPAIITDILPGYYFPLHQKPIAEGDPVESGTAVPAWKIVLKDGKTFYQEAF
;
A
#
# COMPACT_ATOMS: atom_id res chain seq x y z
N MET A 1 -3.33 -53.08 22.05
CA MET A 1 -2.85 -51.68 22.02
C MET A 1 -2.46 -51.37 20.58
N ASP A 2 -3.21 -50.50 19.89
CA ASP A 2 -3.06 -50.25 18.46
C ASP A 2 -1.82 -49.41 18.17
N TRP A 3 -0.66 -50.06 18.20
CA TRP A 3 0.66 -49.46 17.99
C TRP A 3 0.78 -48.74 16.65
N THR A 4 0.04 -49.19 15.64
CA THR A 4 -0.03 -48.56 14.31
C THR A 4 -0.74 -47.21 14.36
N LYS A 5 -1.80 -47.06 15.16
CA LYS A 5 -2.53 -45.78 15.32
C LYS A 5 -1.67 -44.74 16.04
N ALA A 6 -0.95 -45.17 17.08
CA ALA A 6 -0.05 -44.29 17.83
C ALA A 6 1.09 -43.72 16.95
N LYS A 7 1.65 -44.53 16.05
CA LYS A 7 2.68 -44.07 15.10
C LYS A 7 2.13 -43.06 14.09
N SER A 8 0.94 -43.29 13.55
CA SER A 8 0.32 -42.35 12.62
C SER A 8 0.01 -41.01 13.28
N ILE A 9 -0.46 -41.03 14.54
CA ILE A 9 -0.72 -39.82 15.32
C ILE A 9 0.58 -39.06 15.60
N LEU A 10 1.67 -39.77 15.94
CA LEU A 10 2.98 -39.16 16.18
C LEU A 10 3.53 -38.49 14.92
N ILE A 11 3.43 -39.16 13.77
CA ILE A 11 3.89 -38.62 12.47
C ILE A 11 3.06 -37.41 12.09
N ALA A 12 1.73 -37.47 12.23
CA ALA A 12 0.84 -36.35 11.92
C ALA A 12 1.11 -35.14 12.83
N ALA A 13 1.31 -35.36 14.13
CA ALA A 13 1.68 -34.30 15.07
C ALA A 13 3.02 -33.67 14.71
N PHE A 14 4.03 -34.46 14.34
CA PHE A 14 5.33 -33.95 13.92
C PHE A 14 5.26 -33.15 12.62
N LEU A 15 4.41 -33.57 11.67
CA LEU A 15 4.17 -32.84 10.42
C LEU A 15 3.50 -31.49 10.66
N ILE A 16 2.48 -31.46 11.53
CA ILE A 16 1.80 -30.21 11.92
C ILE A 16 2.78 -29.27 12.63
N THR A 17 3.58 -29.79 13.57
CA THR A 17 4.59 -28.99 14.27
C THR A 17 5.64 -28.42 13.32
N ASN A 18 6.09 -29.20 12.33
CA ASN A 18 7.07 -28.71 11.35
C ASN A 18 6.47 -27.69 10.39
N ILE A 19 5.21 -27.86 9.95
CA ILE A 19 4.52 -26.86 9.12
C ILE A 19 4.31 -25.56 9.90
N PHE A 20 3.94 -25.65 11.18
CA PHE A 20 3.83 -24.51 12.08
C PHE A 20 5.18 -23.80 12.25
N LEU A 21 6.26 -24.55 12.51
CA LEU A 21 7.62 -24.01 12.57
C LEU A 21 8.04 -23.34 11.26
N LEU A 22 7.68 -23.92 10.11
CA LEU A 22 7.98 -23.33 8.80
C LEU A 22 7.22 -22.02 8.60
N SER A 23 5.95 -21.94 9.02
CA SER A 23 5.15 -20.71 8.93
C SER A 23 5.70 -19.61 9.84
N VAL A 24 6.18 -19.96 11.03
CA VAL A 24 6.84 -19.01 11.95
C VAL A 24 8.19 -18.54 11.39
N LEU A 25 8.97 -19.44 10.79
CA LEU A 25 10.28 -19.13 10.21
C LEU A 25 10.20 -18.31 8.91
N TYR A 26 9.23 -18.58 8.04
CA TYR A 26 9.02 -17.78 6.82
C TYR A 26 8.36 -16.42 7.11
N GLY A 27 7.65 -16.29 8.24
CA GLY A 27 7.05 -15.03 8.69
C GLY A 27 7.97 -14.13 9.51
N GLY A 28 9.15 -14.59 9.93
CA GLY A 28 9.99 -13.84 10.87
C GLY A 28 11.46 -14.24 10.82
N ASN A 29 12.23 -13.57 9.96
CA ASN A 29 13.69 -13.58 10.05
C ASN A 29 14.20 -12.17 10.36
N GLN A 30 14.09 -11.77 11.64
CA GLN A 30 15.13 -11.07 12.41
C GLN A 30 14.84 -11.27 13.92
N PRO A 31 15.75 -11.86 14.71
CA PRO A 31 15.64 -11.85 16.15
C PRO A 31 16.15 -10.50 16.66
N GLU A 32 15.29 -9.49 16.64
CA GLU A 32 15.50 -8.29 17.44
C GLU A 32 14.70 -8.41 18.75
N GLU A 33 15.35 -8.09 19.85
CA GLU A 33 14.80 -8.11 21.22
C GLU A 33 13.63 -7.13 21.36
N SER A 34 12.45 -7.51 20.89
CA SER A 34 11.24 -6.71 21.10
C SER A 34 10.81 -6.80 22.57
N ALA A 35 10.62 -5.64 23.20
CA ALA A 35 9.93 -5.55 24.48
C ALA A 35 8.50 -6.06 24.29
N GLY A 36 8.20 -7.26 24.79
CA GLY A 36 6.89 -7.89 24.65
C GLY A 36 5.79 -7.02 25.29
N ILE A 37 4.70 -6.85 24.56
CA ILE A 37 3.51 -6.14 25.04
C ILE A 37 2.79 -7.03 26.07
N SER A 38 2.38 -6.47 27.21
CA SER A 38 1.61 -7.24 28.19
C SER A 38 0.19 -7.51 27.68
N ASP A 39 -0.30 -8.73 27.90
CA ASP A 39 -1.68 -9.12 27.53
C ASP A 39 -2.72 -8.18 28.15
N GLN A 40 -2.46 -7.67 29.35
CA GLN A 40 -3.32 -6.72 30.02
C GLN A 40 -3.42 -5.39 29.26
N TYR A 41 -2.30 -4.82 28.81
CA TYR A 41 -2.31 -3.56 28.06
C TYR A 41 -3.00 -3.71 26.70
N ALA A 42 -2.75 -4.84 26.01
CA ALA A 42 -3.46 -5.18 24.78
C ALA A 42 -4.98 -5.28 25.00
N THR A 43 -5.41 -5.99 26.05
CA THR A 43 -6.84 -6.16 26.39
C THR A 43 -7.51 -4.81 26.69
N GLN A 44 -6.89 -3.98 27.53
CA GLN A 44 -7.41 -2.65 27.88
C GLN A 44 -7.52 -1.73 26.65
N THR A 45 -6.57 -1.85 25.71
CA THR A 45 -6.62 -1.07 24.47
C THR A 45 -7.79 -1.51 23.60
N ILE A 46 -8.03 -2.82 23.47
CA ILE A 46 -9.16 -3.36 22.70
C ILE A 46 -10.49 -2.90 23.32
N GLU A 47 -10.62 -2.98 24.65
CA GLU A 47 -11.82 -2.52 25.37
C GLU A 47 -12.05 -1.02 25.12
N PHE A 48 -11.02 -0.19 25.23
CA PHE A 48 -11.12 1.25 24.96
C PHE A 48 -11.54 1.54 23.51
N LEU A 49 -10.96 0.84 22.52
CA LEU A 49 -11.35 1.02 21.12
C LEU A 49 -12.83 0.66 20.89
N GLN A 50 -13.31 -0.42 21.53
CA GLN A 50 -14.72 -0.81 21.46
C GLN A 50 -15.65 0.27 22.05
N GLU A 51 -15.28 0.87 23.20
CA GLU A 51 -16.01 2.00 23.78
C GLU A 51 -16.09 3.19 22.81
N GLN A 52 -15.06 3.39 22.00
CA GLN A 52 -15.00 4.43 20.95
C GLN A 52 -15.68 4.05 19.64
N GLN A 53 -16.45 2.95 19.59
CA GLN A 53 -17.07 2.40 18.38
C GLN A 53 -16.05 2.02 17.29
N ILE A 54 -14.86 1.55 17.70
CA ILE A 54 -13.82 1.03 16.81
C ILE A 54 -13.67 -0.48 17.07
N GLU A 55 -14.03 -1.30 16.07
CA GLU A 55 -13.93 -2.75 16.13
C GLU A 55 -12.63 -3.23 15.48
N LEU A 56 -11.88 -4.08 16.19
CA LEU A 56 -10.67 -4.72 15.66
C LEU A 56 -11.00 -6.11 15.12
N ARG A 57 -10.85 -6.33 13.81
CA ARG A 57 -11.05 -7.64 13.13
C ARG A 57 -9.78 -8.32 12.68
N THR A 58 -8.66 -7.93 13.28
CA THR A 58 -7.34 -8.48 13.00
C THR A 58 -6.58 -8.75 14.29
N ALA A 59 -5.54 -9.56 14.21
CA ALA A 59 -4.70 -9.84 15.37
C ALA A 59 -3.89 -8.58 15.73
N LEU A 60 -3.89 -8.21 17.01
CA LEU A 60 -3.04 -7.11 17.48
C LEU A 60 -1.58 -7.58 17.51
N PRO A 61 -0.64 -6.88 16.83
CA PRO A 61 0.78 -7.19 16.95
C PRO A 61 1.26 -7.05 18.40
N MET A 62 1.78 -8.14 18.97
CA MET A 62 2.24 -8.21 20.37
C MET A 62 3.73 -7.85 20.54
N SER A 63 4.41 -7.51 19.44
CA SER A 63 5.78 -7.01 19.42
C SER A 63 5.89 -5.79 18.52
N ALA A 64 6.72 -4.84 18.94
CA ALA A 64 7.12 -3.71 18.11
C ALA A 64 8.47 -4.04 17.44
N PRO A 65 8.56 -4.06 16.11
CA PRO A 65 9.85 -4.24 15.45
C PRO A 65 10.70 -2.97 15.62
N SER A 66 12.02 -3.12 15.58
CA SER A 66 12.90 -1.96 15.41
C SER A 66 13.23 -1.82 13.93
N LEU A 67 13.13 -0.60 13.42
CA LEU A 67 13.37 -0.30 12.02
C LEU A 67 14.28 0.93 11.92
N ASN A 68 15.24 0.86 11.00
CA ASN A 68 15.98 2.04 10.56
C ASN A 68 15.10 2.85 9.62
N SER A 69 15.18 4.18 9.69
CA SER A 69 14.61 5.04 8.65
C SER A 69 15.26 4.77 7.29
N VAL A 70 14.52 5.07 6.23
CA VAL A 70 14.92 4.79 4.84
C VAL A 70 14.96 6.10 4.08
N THR A 71 16.09 6.39 3.43
CA THR A 71 16.15 7.46 2.43
C THR A 71 15.40 7.02 1.19
N VAL A 72 14.52 7.88 0.70
CA VAL A 72 13.72 7.64 -0.50
C VAL A 72 13.70 8.89 -1.37
N GLU A 73 13.46 8.70 -2.65
CA GLU A 73 13.37 9.77 -3.64
C GLU A 73 12.04 9.67 -4.38
N TYR A 74 11.40 10.80 -4.66
CA TYR A 74 10.23 10.78 -5.54
C TYR A 74 10.66 10.53 -6.98
N ARG A 75 9.96 9.63 -7.67
CA ARG A 75 10.05 9.59 -9.13
C ARG A 75 9.38 10.85 -9.67
N PHE A 76 10.13 11.62 -10.46
CA PHE A 76 9.57 12.72 -11.22
C PHE A 76 9.00 12.24 -12.54
N PHE A 77 7.88 12.85 -12.94
CA PHE A 77 7.24 12.66 -14.24
C PHE A 77 7.31 13.96 -15.03
N PRO A 78 8.38 14.22 -15.80
CA PRO A 78 8.44 15.40 -16.66
C PRO A 78 7.23 15.41 -17.61
N LEU A 79 6.37 16.43 -17.51
CA LEU A 79 5.04 16.41 -18.11
C LEU A 79 5.06 16.10 -19.62
N GLN A 80 5.92 16.79 -20.38
CA GLN A 80 5.98 16.62 -21.84
C GLN A 80 6.48 15.23 -22.23
N GLU A 81 7.56 14.76 -21.61
CA GLU A 81 8.15 13.45 -21.89
C GLU A 81 7.16 12.33 -21.55
N THR A 82 6.52 12.45 -20.39
CA THR A 82 5.50 11.51 -19.93
C THR A 82 4.28 11.52 -20.87
N ALA A 83 3.81 12.70 -21.29
CA ALA A 83 2.72 12.80 -22.25
C ALA A 83 3.05 12.12 -23.58
N TYR A 84 4.26 12.34 -24.11
CA TYR A 84 4.68 11.72 -25.38
C TYR A 84 4.86 10.21 -25.26
N GLN A 85 5.33 9.71 -24.11
CA GLN A 85 5.44 8.28 -23.85
C GLN A 85 4.06 7.59 -23.86
N PHE A 86 3.02 8.23 -23.33
CA PHE A 86 1.68 7.63 -23.22
C PHE A 86 0.79 7.90 -24.43
N LEU A 87 0.83 9.11 -24.99
CA LEU A 87 -0.09 9.58 -26.01
C LEU A 87 0.55 9.68 -27.41
N GLY A 88 1.88 9.82 -27.48
CA GLY A 88 2.63 10.13 -28.70
C GLY A 88 2.94 11.63 -28.84
N GLU A 89 3.82 11.97 -29.78
CA GLU A 89 4.29 13.34 -30.02
C GLU A 89 3.20 14.29 -30.58
N ASP A 90 2.06 13.75 -31.04
CA ASP A 90 0.91 14.52 -31.51
C ASP A 90 0.04 15.07 -30.35
N ALA A 91 0.39 14.75 -29.09
CA ALA A 91 -0.29 15.27 -27.92
C ALA A 91 -0.10 16.78 -27.75
N LEU A 92 -1.20 17.48 -27.54
CA LEU A 92 -1.22 18.93 -27.37
C LEU A 92 -1.39 19.28 -25.90
N ARG A 93 -0.62 20.26 -25.44
CA ARG A 93 -0.77 20.82 -24.10
C ARG A 93 -2.10 21.58 -24.01
N VAL A 94 -2.96 21.19 -23.08
CA VAL A 94 -4.28 21.82 -22.87
C VAL A 94 -4.30 22.75 -21.66
N ASP A 95 -3.43 22.52 -20.67
CA ASP A 95 -3.23 23.41 -19.53
C ASP A 95 -1.79 23.30 -18.94
N LEU A 96 -1.58 23.86 -17.74
CA LEU A 96 -0.26 23.84 -17.08
C LEU A 96 0.23 22.43 -16.71
N HIS A 97 -0.69 21.50 -16.46
CA HIS A 97 -0.42 20.16 -15.94
C HIS A 97 -0.82 19.04 -16.91
N THR A 98 -1.44 19.36 -18.04
CA THR A 98 -2.14 18.37 -18.86
C THR A 98 -1.80 18.44 -20.34
N TYR A 99 -1.62 17.25 -20.95
CA TYR A 99 -1.59 17.02 -22.39
C TYR A 99 -2.73 16.10 -22.81
N GLU A 100 -3.27 16.31 -24.01
CA GLU A 100 -4.40 15.54 -24.53
C GLU A 100 -4.29 15.32 -26.04
N ASN A 101 -4.75 14.16 -26.52
CA ASN A 101 -5.05 13.90 -27.93
C ASN A 101 -6.24 12.93 -28.07
N HIS A 102 -6.42 12.41 -29.28
CA HIS A 102 -7.46 11.43 -29.58
C HIS A 102 -7.34 10.12 -28.77
N LYS A 103 -6.14 9.77 -28.28
CA LYS A 103 -5.93 8.55 -27.50
C LYS A 103 -6.33 8.71 -26.04
N GLY A 104 -6.15 9.89 -25.48
CA GLY A 104 -6.32 10.07 -24.04
C GLY A 104 -5.80 11.39 -23.52
N ARG A 105 -5.64 11.43 -22.20
CA ARG A 105 -5.13 12.55 -21.43
C ARG A 105 -4.05 12.08 -20.47
N VAL A 106 -3.02 12.90 -20.29
CA VAL A 106 -2.00 12.76 -19.25
C VAL A 106 -1.95 14.03 -18.46
N THR A 107 -2.14 13.91 -17.15
CA THR A 107 -2.03 14.99 -16.16
C THR A 107 -0.89 14.66 -15.21
N VAL A 108 -0.02 15.62 -14.93
CA VAL A 108 1.02 15.49 -13.90
C VAL A 108 0.87 16.60 -12.85
N LEU A 109 0.63 16.19 -11.61
CA LEU A 109 0.51 17.10 -10.46
C LEU A 109 1.80 17.11 -9.65
N GLU A 110 2.27 18.31 -9.29
CA GLU A 110 3.50 18.53 -8.52
C GLU A 110 4.75 17.79 -9.07
N GLU A 111 4.75 17.48 -10.37
CA GLU A 111 5.77 16.66 -11.05
C GLU A 111 5.92 15.23 -10.50
N LYS A 112 5.04 14.77 -9.59
CA LYS A 112 5.18 13.52 -8.83
C LYS A 112 4.01 12.57 -8.98
N ILE A 113 2.81 13.10 -9.21
CA ILE A 113 1.60 12.29 -9.37
C ILE A 113 1.26 12.26 -10.84
N LEU A 114 1.34 11.08 -11.44
CA LEU A 114 0.90 10.81 -12.80
C LEU A 114 -0.55 10.35 -12.79
N ILE A 115 -1.38 10.97 -13.61
CA ILE A 115 -2.73 10.52 -13.92
C ILE A 115 -2.84 10.36 -15.45
N TYR A 116 -3.17 9.17 -15.90
CA TYR A 116 -3.43 8.84 -17.30
C TYR A 116 -4.88 8.42 -17.45
N GLU A 117 -5.57 8.98 -18.44
CA GLU A 117 -6.93 8.60 -18.83
C GLU A 117 -6.94 8.17 -20.30
N ASN A 118 -7.42 6.96 -20.57
CA ASN A 118 -7.53 6.41 -21.91
C ASN A 118 -8.91 6.69 -22.51
N LYS A 119 -8.95 7.31 -23.69
CA LYS A 119 -10.16 7.56 -24.48
C LYS A 119 -10.37 6.53 -25.59
N GLU A 120 -9.35 5.74 -25.92
CA GLU A 120 -9.47 4.69 -26.93
C GLU A 120 -10.31 3.53 -26.41
N LYS A 121 -11.31 3.16 -27.19
CA LYS A 121 -12.16 2.01 -26.88
C LYS A 121 -11.53 0.76 -27.46
N GLY A 122 -10.85 -0.01 -26.62
CA GLY A 122 -10.39 -1.34 -26.97
C GLY A 122 -11.52 -2.32 -27.28
N PRO A 123 -11.17 -3.54 -27.71
CA PRO A 123 -12.13 -4.61 -27.94
C PRO A 123 -12.89 -4.91 -26.65
N MET A 124 -14.14 -5.33 -26.80
CA MET A 124 -14.96 -5.74 -25.65
C MET A 124 -14.34 -7.00 -25.04
N LEU A 125 -13.92 -6.90 -23.79
CA LEU A 125 -13.34 -7.98 -23.02
C LEU A 125 -14.47 -8.81 -22.42
N THR A 126 -14.58 -10.05 -22.87
CA THR A 126 -15.44 -11.05 -22.22
C THR A 126 -14.62 -11.82 -21.21
N ASN A 127 -15.23 -12.13 -20.06
CA ASN A 127 -14.64 -12.89 -18.96
C ASN A 127 -13.46 -12.17 -18.28
N PHE A 128 -13.74 -11.60 -17.11
CA PHE A 128 -12.74 -11.07 -16.18
C PHE A 128 -12.42 -12.15 -15.16
N ASP A 129 -11.36 -12.91 -15.43
CA ASP A 129 -10.70 -13.66 -14.37
C ASP A 129 -9.57 -12.80 -13.79
N GLU A 130 -9.21 -13.09 -12.55
CA GLU A 130 -8.20 -12.35 -11.80
C GLU A 130 -6.83 -12.40 -12.49
N GLU A 131 -6.46 -13.55 -13.04
CA GLU A 131 -5.21 -13.78 -13.75
C GLU A 131 -5.06 -12.86 -14.97
N LYS A 132 -6.13 -12.68 -15.75
CA LYS A 132 -6.15 -11.79 -16.90
C LYS A 132 -6.07 -10.33 -16.51
N LEU A 133 -6.76 -9.92 -15.44
CA LEU A 133 -6.66 -8.56 -14.89
C LEU A 133 -5.22 -8.27 -14.46
N MET A 134 -4.61 -9.18 -13.68
CA MET A 134 -3.22 -9.07 -13.25
C MET A 134 -2.26 -8.94 -14.45
N LYS A 135 -2.41 -9.81 -15.44
CA LYS A 135 -1.57 -9.78 -16.64
C LYS A 135 -1.71 -8.48 -17.44
N MET A 136 -2.92 -7.94 -17.55
CA MET A 136 -3.15 -6.63 -18.18
C MET A 136 -2.44 -5.51 -17.43
N GLY A 137 -2.57 -5.51 -16.09
CA GLY A 137 -1.86 -4.56 -15.23
C GLY A 137 -0.34 -4.66 -15.37
N GLU A 138 0.23 -5.85 -15.21
CA GLU A 138 1.68 -6.10 -15.34
C GLU A 138 2.23 -5.68 -16.71
N THR A 139 1.51 -6.02 -17.79
CA THR A 139 1.92 -5.64 -19.15
C THR A 139 1.95 -4.11 -19.29
N PHE A 140 0.96 -3.42 -18.74
CA PHE A 140 0.90 -1.96 -18.78
C PHE A 140 2.04 -1.33 -17.99
N LEU A 141 2.26 -1.81 -16.76
CA LEU A 141 3.35 -1.32 -15.90
C LEU A 141 4.71 -1.45 -16.58
N GLN A 142 5.00 -2.62 -17.17
CA GLN A 142 6.25 -2.86 -17.89
C GLN A 142 6.40 -1.98 -19.14
N THR A 143 5.32 -1.84 -19.92
CA THR A 143 5.32 -1.05 -21.17
C THR A 143 5.57 0.42 -20.89
N HIS A 144 5.04 0.94 -19.78
CA HIS A 144 5.16 2.35 -19.39
C HIS A 144 6.22 2.61 -18.32
N HIS A 145 7.07 1.61 -18.02
CA HIS A 145 8.12 1.70 -17.00
C HIS A 145 7.62 2.12 -15.61
N LEU A 146 6.39 1.75 -15.25
CA LEU A 146 5.76 2.02 -13.95
C LEU A 146 5.92 0.84 -12.96
N ASP A 147 6.92 -0.02 -13.16
CA ASP A 147 7.20 -1.22 -12.38
C ASP A 147 8.50 -1.10 -11.54
N PRO A 148 8.61 -0.12 -10.62
CA PRO A 148 9.78 0.00 -9.76
C PRO A 148 9.95 -1.23 -8.88
N GLN A 149 11.18 -1.46 -8.41
CA GLN A 149 11.48 -2.55 -7.51
C GLN A 149 10.58 -2.52 -6.27
N GLY A 150 10.04 -3.67 -5.90
CA GLY A 150 9.21 -3.82 -4.70
C GLY A 150 7.75 -3.43 -4.89
N LEU A 151 7.32 -2.98 -6.09
CA LEU A 151 5.91 -2.81 -6.41
C LEU A 151 5.22 -4.19 -6.46
N ARG A 152 4.12 -4.34 -5.72
CA ARG A 152 3.32 -5.58 -5.68
C ARG A 152 1.85 -5.26 -5.74
N LEU A 153 1.08 -6.13 -6.39
CA LEU A 153 -0.37 -6.06 -6.33
C LEU A 153 -0.82 -6.43 -4.91
N GLU A 154 -1.50 -5.50 -4.24
CA GLU A 154 -2.04 -5.69 -2.90
C GLU A 154 -3.47 -6.23 -2.98
N GLN A 155 -4.29 -5.63 -3.84
CA GLN A 155 -5.72 -5.94 -3.88
C GLN A 155 -6.37 -5.58 -5.22
N ILE A 156 -7.45 -6.30 -5.53
CA ILE A 156 -8.35 -5.99 -6.64
C ILE A 156 -9.72 -5.66 -6.07
N TYR A 157 -10.21 -4.47 -6.40
CA TYR A 157 -11.56 -4.01 -6.07
C TYR A 157 -12.45 -4.01 -7.32
N PHE A 158 -13.75 -4.19 -7.13
CA PHE A 158 -14.75 -4.03 -8.17
C PHE A 158 -15.85 -3.09 -7.68
N GLY A 159 -16.06 -1.98 -8.39
CA GLY A 159 -16.97 -0.94 -7.94
C GLY A 159 -17.11 0.21 -8.92
N MET A 160 -17.93 1.19 -8.54
CA MET A 160 -18.13 2.41 -9.33
C MET A 160 -17.01 3.40 -9.06
N GLU A 161 -16.41 3.94 -10.12
CA GLU A 161 -15.41 5.01 -10.06
C GLU A 161 -15.85 6.13 -11.02
N PRO A 162 -16.84 6.96 -10.61
CA PRO A 162 -17.52 7.91 -11.49
C PRO A 162 -16.61 9.03 -12.01
N GLU A 163 -15.42 9.18 -11.42
CA GLU A 163 -14.38 10.07 -11.93
C GLU A 163 -13.90 9.66 -13.34
N TYR A 164 -13.87 8.36 -13.65
CA TYR A 164 -13.39 7.85 -14.94
C TYR A 164 -14.51 7.32 -15.83
N GLN A 165 -15.50 6.63 -15.25
CA GLN A 165 -16.60 6.07 -16.03
C GLN A 165 -17.86 5.82 -15.18
N ASP A 166 -19.04 6.04 -15.78
CA ASP A 166 -20.36 5.71 -15.19
C ASP A 166 -20.68 4.21 -15.22
N GLU A 167 -19.67 3.35 -15.30
CA GLU A 167 -19.79 1.88 -15.29
C GLU A 167 -18.82 1.30 -14.26
N PRO A 168 -19.12 0.12 -13.68
CA PRO A 168 -18.24 -0.48 -12.69
C PRO A 168 -16.91 -0.90 -13.32
N LEU A 169 -15.81 -0.62 -12.62
CA LEU A 169 -14.44 -0.90 -13.01
C LEU A 169 -13.78 -1.87 -12.03
N HIS A 170 -12.80 -2.62 -12.51
CA HIS A 170 -11.84 -3.32 -11.68
C HIS A 170 -10.68 -2.38 -11.35
N LYS A 171 -10.45 -2.10 -10.07
CA LYS A 171 -9.32 -1.30 -9.59
C LYS A 171 -8.25 -2.21 -9.02
N LEU A 172 -7.12 -2.30 -9.69
CA LEU A 172 -5.94 -3.00 -9.21
C LEU A 172 -5.11 -2.00 -8.40
N VAL A 173 -4.90 -2.31 -7.11
CA VAL A 173 -4.15 -1.49 -6.18
C VAL A 173 -2.78 -2.11 -5.97
N TYR A 174 -1.75 -1.45 -6.50
CA TYR A 174 -0.36 -1.83 -6.30
C TYR A 174 0.27 -0.94 -5.23
N GLN A 175 1.08 -1.54 -4.37
CA GLN A 175 1.81 -0.85 -3.32
C GLN A 175 3.30 -1.18 -3.40
N GLN A 176 4.17 -0.18 -3.20
CA GLN A 176 5.60 -0.42 -3.08
C GLN A 176 5.97 -0.99 -1.72
N THR A 177 7.00 -1.84 -1.72
CA THR A 177 7.55 -2.46 -0.52
C THR A 177 9.07 -2.29 -0.47
N TYR A 178 9.59 -2.08 0.74
CA TYR A 178 11.02 -2.08 1.04
C TYR A 178 11.29 -3.16 2.09
N GLN A 179 12.19 -4.11 1.79
CA GLN A 179 12.51 -5.25 2.67
C GLN A 179 11.24 -6.01 3.15
N ASN A 180 10.30 -6.27 2.23
CA ASN A 180 8.99 -6.90 2.49
C ASN A 180 8.07 -6.15 3.47
N ARG A 181 8.33 -4.87 3.74
CA ARG A 181 7.44 -3.97 4.48
C ARG A 181 6.84 -2.94 3.54
N PHE A 182 5.63 -2.50 3.85
CA PHE A 182 4.98 -1.47 3.05
C PHE A 182 5.77 -0.15 3.11
N ILE A 183 5.71 0.64 2.04
CA ILE A 183 5.97 2.07 2.10
C ILE A 183 4.69 2.84 1.75
N GLY A 184 4.28 3.73 2.65
CA GLY A 184 3.06 4.53 2.52
C GLY A 184 3.22 5.65 1.50
N GLU A 185 2.09 6.19 1.05
CA GLU A 185 1.95 7.22 0.00
C GLU A 185 2.42 6.81 -1.40
N SER A 186 3.15 5.72 -1.55
CA SER A 186 3.50 5.19 -2.87
C SER A 186 2.52 4.12 -3.35
N PHE A 187 1.99 4.32 -4.56
CA PHE A 187 0.99 3.44 -5.15
C PHE A 187 1.03 3.49 -6.67
N VAL A 188 0.46 2.43 -7.28
CA VAL A 188 -0.08 2.49 -8.63
C VAL A 188 -1.49 1.94 -8.61
N HIS A 189 -2.45 2.70 -9.12
CA HIS A 189 -3.81 2.24 -9.32
C HIS A 189 -4.08 2.07 -10.81
N ILE A 190 -4.60 0.93 -11.21
CA ILE A 190 -5.01 0.67 -12.59
C ILE A 190 -6.51 0.38 -12.61
N TYR A 191 -7.25 1.17 -13.37
CA TYR A 191 -8.69 1.06 -13.53
C TYR A 191 -9.00 0.38 -14.86
N ILE A 192 -9.61 -0.80 -14.80
CA ILE A 192 -9.89 -1.65 -15.96
C ILE A 192 -11.40 -1.80 -16.14
N GLY A 193 -11.89 -1.36 -17.30
CA GLY A 193 -13.28 -1.52 -17.71
C GLY A 193 -13.46 -2.61 -18.76
N GLN A 194 -14.67 -2.73 -19.29
CA GLN A 194 -15.04 -3.71 -20.34
C GLN A 194 -14.25 -3.58 -21.65
N ARG A 195 -13.53 -2.48 -21.84
CA ARG A 195 -12.82 -2.15 -23.08
C ARG A 195 -11.31 -1.98 -22.89
N GLY A 196 -10.78 -2.38 -21.74
CA GLY A 196 -9.35 -2.25 -21.41
C GLY A 196 -9.11 -1.32 -20.23
N ILE A 197 -7.86 -0.84 -20.13
CA ILE A 197 -7.45 0.13 -19.11
C ILE A 197 -8.08 1.48 -19.45
N VAL A 198 -8.81 2.02 -18.49
CA VAL A 198 -9.53 3.30 -18.57
C VAL A 198 -8.68 4.40 -17.96
N ALA A 199 -8.03 4.13 -16.83
CA ALA A 199 -7.17 5.10 -16.17
C ALA A 199 -6.04 4.44 -15.38
N VAL A 200 -4.98 5.20 -15.15
CA VAL A 200 -3.88 4.84 -14.25
C VAL A 200 -3.48 6.05 -13.42
N GLU A 201 -3.28 5.83 -12.12
CA GLU A 201 -2.70 6.81 -11.21
C GLU A 201 -1.42 6.23 -10.63
N ALA A 202 -0.36 7.03 -10.54
CA ALA A 202 0.90 6.58 -9.97
C ALA A 202 1.59 7.68 -9.16
N LEU A 203 2.08 7.29 -7.98
CA LEU A 203 3.02 8.05 -7.15
C LEU A 203 4.09 7.07 -6.69
N LEU A 204 5.31 7.23 -7.21
CA LEU A 204 6.37 6.24 -7.08
C LEU A 204 7.58 6.81 -6.33
N LEU A 205 8.26 5.92 -5.62
CA LEU A 205 9.49 6.17 -4.90
C LEU A 205 10.64 5.33 -5.46
N GLU A 206 11.83 5.93 -5.46
CA GLU A 206 13.07 5.36 -5.95
C GLU A 206 14.20 5.45 -4.92
N ASN A 207 15.34 4.85 -5.25
CA ASN A 207 16.60 4.96 -4.50
C ASN A 207 16.50 4.64 -3.00
N MET A 208 15.60 3.72 -2.64
CA MET A 208 15.33 3.32 -1.24
C MET A 208 16.56 2.70 -0.57
N ARG A 209 17.09 3.34 0.48
CA ARG A 209 18.29 2.88 1.21
C ARG A 209 18.13 3.11 2.71
N SER A 210 18.50 2.11 3.51
CA SER A 210 18.54 2.23 4.99
C SER A 210 19.56 3.29 5.43
N ILE A 211 19.17 4.16 6.36
CA ILE A 211 20.04 5.19 6.94
C ILE A 211 20.91 4.56 8.04
N GLY A 212 22.01 3.91 7.64
CA GLY A 212 23.07 3.43 8.52
C GLY A 212 22.77 2.16 9.33
N GLU A 213 23.83 1.43 9.70
CA GLU A 213 23.80 0.35 10.68
C GLU A 213 23.91 0.96 12.10
N GLY A 214 22.93 0.71 12.98
CA GLY A 214 22.99 1.13 14.40
C GLY A 214 22.09 2.31 14.80
N THR A 215 21.22 2.79 13.92
CA THR A 215 20.19 3.82 14.20
C THR A 215 18.79 3.22 14.32
N SER A 216 18.70 1.89 14.53
CA SER A 216 17.41 1.19 14.63
C SER A 216 16.74 1.64 15.90
N HIS A 217 15.58 2.27 15.78
CA HIS A 217 14.78 2.67 16.92
C HIS A 217 13.59 1.72 17.02
N THR A 218 13.37 1.19 18.22
CA THR A 218 12.19 0.37 18.51
C THR A 218 10.94 1.22 18.33
N MET A 219 10.07 0.80 17.42
CA MET A 219 8.79 1.47 17.17
C MET A 219 7.95 1.52 18.45
N ILE A 220 7.06 2.51 18.57
CA ILE A 220 5.95 2.41 19.54
C ILE A 220 5.16 1.12 19.31
N SER A 221 4.53 0.63 20.36
CA SER A 221 3.69 -0.57 20.29
C SER A 221 2.47 -0.37 19.40
N ALA A 222 1.95 -1.45 18.79
CA ALA A 222 0.69 -1.38 18.03
C ALA A 222 -0.50 -0.85 18.86
N PRO A 223 -0.72 -1.26 20.14
CA PRO A 223 -1.75 -0.65 20.97
C PRO A 223 -1.57 0.86 21.12
N GLU A 224 -0.35 1.33 21.34
CA GLU A 224 -0.07 2.78 21.44
C GLU A 224 -0.38 3.51 20.13
N ALA A 225 0.01 2.93 18.99
CA ALA A 225 -0.29 3.51 17.67
C ALA A 225 -1.79 3.59 17.39
N LEU A 226 -2.56 2.57 17.78
CA LEU A 226 -4.02 2.59 17.70
C LEU A 226 -4.61 3.72 18.56
N LEU A 227 -4.15 3.86 19.80
CA LEU A 227 -4.63 4.93 20.70
C LEU A 227 -4.36 6.33 20.12
N ARG A 228 -3.19 6.54 19.50
CA ARG A 228 -2.84 7.82 18.86
C ARG A 228 -3.71 8.14 17.63
N THR A 229 -4.28 7.13 16.97
CA THR A 229 -5.07 7.30 15.73
C THR A 229 -6.58 7.35 15.94
N VAL A 230 -7.09 7.06 17.14
CA VAL A 230 -8.54 7.07 17.46
C VAL A 230 -9.23 8.34 16.98
N HIS A 231 -8.67 9.51 17.29
CA HIS A 231 -9.29 10.79 16.91
C HIS A 231 -9.41 10.95 15.40
N GLN A 232 -8.40 10.52 14.62
CA GLN A 232 -8.42 10.60 13.16
C GLN A 232 -9.46 9.65 12.57
N ILE A 233 -9.59 8.44 13.13
CA ILE A 233 -10.60 7.46 12.75
C ILE A 233 -12.01 8.01 13.03
N GLN A 234 -12.22 8.60 14.20
CA GLN A 234 -13.50 9.20 14.59
C GLN A 234 -13.90 10.40 13.72
N GLN A 235 -12.94 11.19 13.25
CA GLN A 235 -13.22 12.27 12.31
C GLN A 235 -13.67 11.77 10.94
N HIS A 236 -13.22 10.57 10.54
CA HIS A 236 -13.57 9.97 9.26
C HIS A 236 -14.93 9.26 9.29
N HIS A 237 -15.32 8.70 10.44
CA HIS A 237 -16.55 7.93 10.59
C HIS A 237 -17.69 8.71 11.26
N SER A 238 -18.91 8.43 10.81
CA SER A 238 -20.11 8.89 11.50
C SER A 238 -20.33 8.07 12.77
N ALA A 239 -20.82 8.71 13.83
CA ALA A 239 -21.07 8.08 15.13
C ALA A 239 -22.07 6.90 15.09
N ASP A 240 -22.84 6.76 14.01
CA ASP A 240 -23.88 5.75 13.86
C ASP A 240 -23.38 4.38 13.36
N THR A 241 -22.13 4.29 12.89
CA THR A 241 -21.55 3.04 12.39
C THR A 241 -20.16 2.82 12.97
N PRO A 242 -19.86 1.64 13.51
CA PRO A 242 -18.53 1.37 14.04
C PRO A 242 -17.48 1.37 12.93
N ALA A 243 -16.34 1.98 13.19
CA ALA A 243 -15.17 1.85 12.32
C ALA A 243 -14.57 0.45 12.52
N ILE A 244 -14.26 -0.26 11.43
CA ILE A 244 -13.76 -1.63 11.50
C ILE A 244 -12.32 -1.65 10.99
N ILE A 245 -11.36 -1.92 11.86
CA ILE A 245 -9.95 -2.10 11.50
C ILE A 245 -9.73 -3.53 11.01
N THR A 246 -9.18 -3.68 9.80
CA THR A 246 -8.89 -4.99 9.19
C THR A 246 -7.41 -5.34 9.19
N ASP A 247 -6.51 -4.35 9.23
CA ASP A 247 -5.07 -4.60 9.18
C ASP A 247 -4.29 -3.59 10.02
N ILE A 248 -3.24 -4.08 10.68
CA ILE A 248 -2.25 -3.28 11.41
C ILE A 248 -0.87 -3.81 11.03
N LEU A 249 -0.13 -3.03 10.25
CA LEU A 249 1.14 -3.45 9.66
C LEU A 249 2.25 -2.47 10.02
N PRO A 250 3.47 -2.93 10.36
CA PRO A 250 4.65 -2.07 10.51
C PRO A 250 5.39 -1.91 9.18
N GLY A 251 5.86 -0.71 8.91
CA GLY A 251 6.57 -0.37 7.67
C GLY A 251 7.05 1.07 7.69
N TYR A 252 6.96 1.75 6.55
CA TYR A 252 7.52 3.08 6.35
C TYR A 252 6.46 4.06 5.88
N TYR A 253 6.52 5.30 6.35
CA TYR A 253 5.68 6.38 5.89
C TYR A 253 6.53 7.55 5.39
N PHE A 254 6.18 8.07 4.21
CA PHE A 254 6.82 9.23 3.63
C PHE A 254 5.75 10.19 3.07
N PRO A 255 5.33 11.19 3.86
CA PRO A 255 4.24 12.07 3.47
C PRO A 255 4.59 12.91 2.24
N LEU A 256 3.62 13.14 1.36
CA LEU A 256 3.76 14.08 0.26
C LEU A 256 3.91 15.52 0.80
N HIS A 257 5.15 16.01 0.85
CA HIS A 257 5.44 17.37 1.28
C HIS A 257 5.02 18.38 0.19
N GLN A 258 4.12 19.30 0.53
CA GLN A 258 3.53 20.28 -0.41
C GLN A 258 4.40 21.54 -0.66
N LYS A 259 5.66 21.61 -0.22
CA LYS A 259 6.50 22.80 -0.45
C LYS A 259 7.96 22.46 -0.73
N PRO A 260 8.54 22.95 -1.84
CA PRO A 260 9.99 23.09 -2.00
C PRO A 260 10.58 23.83 -0.80
N ILE A 261 11.70 23.33 -0.28
CA ILE A 261 12.45 24.01 0.80
C ILE A 261 13.05 25.33 0.28
N ALA A 262 13.25 25.44 -1.05
CA ALA A 262 13.68 26.65 -1.74
C ALA A 262 13.09 26.69 -3.17
N GLU A 263 12.91 27.90 -3.73
CA GLU A 263 12.63 28.09 -5.17
C GLU A 263 13.78 27.49 -5.99
N GLY A 264 13.48 26.47 -6.80
CA GLY A 264 14.40 25.94 -7.81
C GLY A 264 14.90 24.51 -7.59
N ASP A 265 14.70 23.92 -6.40
CA ASP A 265 15.02 22.51 -6.15
C ASP A 265 13.71 21.75 -5.80
N PRO A 266 13.26 20.81 -6.66
CA PRO A 266 12.21 19.88 -6.28
C PRO A 266 12.61 19.17 -4.98
N VAL A 267 11.68 18.93 -4.06
CA VAL A 267 11.97 17.99 -2.95
C VAL A 267 12.09 16.60 -3.57
N GLU A 268 13.31 16.28 -3.97
CA GLU A 268 13.72 15.10 -4.73
C GLU A 268 13.91 13.89 -3.81
N SER A 269 14.36 14.13 -2.58
CA SER A 269 14.68 13.10 -1.60
C SER A 269 14.15 13.43 -0.20
N GLY A 270 13.96 12.41 0.61
CA GLY A 270 13.57 12.56 2.01
C GLY A 270 13.78 11.29 2.81
N THR A 271 13.35 11.34 4.05
CA THR A 271 13.46 10.22 4.99
C THR A 271 12.08 9.64 5.24
N ALA A 272 11.84 8.45 4.71
CA ALA A 272 10.70 7.63 5.11
C ALA A 272 10.94 7.10 6.53
N VAL A 273 10.04 7.43 7.44
CA VAL A 273 10.15 7.06 8.85
C VAL A 273 9.36 5.78 9.14
N PRO A 274 9.84 4.93 10.07
CA PRO A 274 9.05 3.82 10.59
C PRO A 274 7.66 4.26 11.04
N ALA A 275 6.63 3.51 10.62
CA ALA A 275 5.24 3.83 10.88
C ALA A 275 4.37 2.57 10.93
N TRP A 276 3.23 2.70 11.60
CA TRP A 276 2.13 1.73 11.56
C TRP A 276 1.12 2.14 10.49
N LYS A 277 0.81 1.23 9.57
CA LYS A 277 -0.33 1.32 8.65
C LYS A 277 -1.53 0.67 9.30
N ILE A 278 -2.62 1.41 9.44
CA ILE A 278 -3.90 0.96 9.99
C ILE A 278 -4.92 1.06 8.87
N VAL A 279 -5.50 -0.07 8.46
CA VAL A 279 -6.47 -0.15 7.36
C VAL A 279 -7.85 -0.42 7.91
N LEU A 280 -8.82 0.34 7.43
CA LEU A 280 -10.23 0.16 7.73
C LEU A 280 -10.93 -0.65 6.64
N LYS A 281 -12.06 -1.26 6.99
CA LYS A 281 -12.86 -2.11 6.09
C LYS A 281 -13.35 -1.38 4.83
N ASP A 282 -13.52 -0.06 4.89
CA ASP A 282 -13.89 0.77 3.74
C ASP A 282 -12.71 1.12 2.83
N GLY A 283 -11.50 0.65 3.14
CA GLY A 283 -10.26 0.90 2.41
C GLY A 283 -9.51 2.14 2.90
N LYS A 284 -10.06 2.93 3.84
CA LYS A 284 -9.36 4.08 4.39
C LYS A 284 -8.12 3.61 5.15
N THR A 285 -6.98 4.21 4.85
CA THR A 285 -5.70 3.91 5.50
C THR A 285 -5.23 5.12 6.31
N PHE A 286 -4.75 4.85 7.52
CA PHE A 286 -4.08 5.81 8.40
C PHE A 286 -2.64 5.37 8.62
N TYR A 287 -1.74 6.35 8.67
CA TYR A 287 -0.33 6.12 8.97
C TYR A 287 0.01 6.82 10.28
N GLN A 288 0.54 6.07 11.23
CA GLN A 288 1.02 6.59 12.51
C GLN A 288 2.52 6.42 12.58
N GLU A 289 3.26 7.54 12.55
CA GLU A 289 4.70 7.53 12.79
C GLU A 289 5.02 6.86 14.13
N ALA A 290 6.12 6.10 14.14
CA ALA A 290 6.40 5.16 15.21
C ALA A 290 7.33 5.69 16.31
N PHE A 291 7.56 7.01 16.36
CA PHE A 291 8.36 7.71 17.37
C PHE A 291 7.61 8.91 17.94
#